data_AF-A0A7C4QZE1-F1
#
_entry.id   AF-A0A7C4QZE1-F1
#
_cell.length_a   1.000
_cell.length_b   1.000
_cell.length_c   1.000
_cell.angle_alpha   90.00
_cell.angle_beta   90.00
_cell.angle_gamma   90.00
#
_symmetry.space_group_name_H-M   'P 1'
#
loop_
_entity.id
_entity.type
_entity.pdbx_description
1 polymer ?
#
loop_
_entity_poly.entity_id
_entity_poly.type
_entity_poly.pdbx_seq_one_letter_code
_entity_poly.pdbx_strand_id
1 'polypeptide(L)'
;MPTLKNCPECIFKEYDGRILRMEDKLELKLRIEDEKSILKRFGDFMRVNMQLRPTTVQHTLEDIRRFLRRSRNIVSYGSVVRYLKGYLNKAPKTYNQQITSLRRFIRDFLGRGEIISSFKLAPVDEPKECTDLTRAQVKKGFYAQQDNLSKAIYLFTATTGLRKSEILNLLKEDVDFKNRAVKPRHFTRKKRAGVTFFNEEAKEWLMKYLSERKDSDPRLFINFR
;
A
#
# COMPACT_ATOMS: atom_id res chain seq x y z
N MET A 1 49.72 16.36 34.25
CA MET A 1 48.60 15.87 35.08
C MET A 1 47.85 17.10 35.55
N PRO A 2 46.56 17.24 35.20
CA PRO A 2 45.48 16.42 35.73
C PRO A 2 44.73 15.63 34.65
N THR A 3 44.00 14.64 35.15
CA THR A 3 43.49 13.44 34.51
C THR A 3 42.26 13.65 33.62
N LEU A 4 42.37 13.15 32.38
CA LEU A 4 41.25 12.78 31.50
C LEU A 4 40.44 11.64 32.15
N LYS A 5 39.12 11.82 32.32
CA LYS A 5 38.19 10.72 32.53
C LYS A 5 37.49 10.41 31.20
N ASN A 6 37.73 9.20 30.70
CA ASN A 6 37.12 8.62 29.51
C ASN A 6 35.65 8.21 29.74
N CYS A 7 34.88 8.40 28.67
CA CYS A 7 33.62 7.80 28.16
C CYS A 7 33.05 6.52 28.81
N PRO A 8 31.73 6.25 28.67
CA PRO A 8 31.17 5.58 27.46
C PRO A 8 29.81 6.21 27.03
N GLU A 9 29.26 6.13 25.83
CA GLU A 9 29.50 5.41 24.58
C GLU A 9 28.65 6.15 23.52
N CYS A 10 29.27 6.92 22.63
CA CYS A 10 28.60 7.36 21.40
C CYS A 10 29.10 6.44 20.30
N ILE A 11 28.28 5.45 19.92
CA ILE A 11 28.58 4.57 18.81
C ILE A 11 28.47 5.40 17.53
N PHE A 12 29.61 5.94 17.07
CA PHE A 12 29.75 6.55 15.77
C PHE A 12 29.76 5.44 14.72
N LYS A 13 28.76 5.42 13.84
CA LYS A 13 28.86 4.68 12.58
C LYS A 13 29.27 5.66 11.49
N GLU A 14 30.49 5.48 11.00
CA GLU A 14 31.01 6.17 9.83
C GLU A 14 30.07 5.94 8.64
N TYR A 15 29.58 7.04 8.08
CA TYR A 15 29.05 7.08 6.73
C TYR A 15 29.66 8.33 6.06
N ASP A 16 30.39 8.04 5.00
CA ASP A 16 30.99 8.92 4.00
C ASP A 16 30.58 10.42 4.03
N GLY A 17 31.57 11.28 4.29
CA GLY A 17 31.71 12.57 3.60
C GLY A 17 31.20 13.87 4.24
N ARG A 18 30.32 13.87 5.25
CA ARG A 18 29.96 15.08 6.02
C ARG A 18 29.54 14.74 7.45
N ILE A 19 30.35 15.13 8.44
CA ILE A 19 29.95 15.11 9.86
C ILE A 19 28.92 16.22 10.07
N LEU A 20 27.64 15.93 9.83
CA LEU A 20 26.54 16.72 10.35
C LEU A 20 26.36 16.32 11.81
N ARG A 21 26.64 17.23 12.75
CA ARG A 21 26.41 16.98 14.18
C ARG A 21 24.91 16.79 14.41
N MET A 22 24.51 16.04 15.44
CA MET A 22 23.08 15.95 15.81
C MET A 22 22.49 17.33 16.12
N GLU A 23 23.33 18.23 16.63
CA GLU A 23 23.06 19.65 16.87
C GLU A 23 22.64 20.36 15.57
N ASP A 24 23.33 20.13 14.45
CA ASP A 24 23.03 20.74 13.14
C ASP A 24 21.68 20.27 12.56
N LYS A 25 21.28 19.02 12.81
CA LYS A 25 19.98 18.48 12.37
C LYS A 25 18.79 19.12 13.10
N LEU A 26 19.03 19.66 14.30
CA LEU A 26 17.99 20.33 15.09
C LEU A 26 17.71 21.75 14.61
N GLU A 27 18.67 22.40 13.96
CA GLU A 27 18.51 23.79 13.48
C GLU A 27 17.75 23.89 12.15
N LEU A 28 17.80 22.86 11.31
CA LEU A 28 17.19 22.95 9.99
C LEU A 28 15.66 22.88 10.06
N LYS A 29 15.03 24.03 9.79
CA LYS A 29 13.59 24.25 9.93
C LYS A 29 13.04 24.95 8.70
N LEU A 30 12.09 24.29 8.04
CA LEU A 30 11.35 24.85 6.91
C LEU A 30 9.92 25.16 7.34
N ARG A 31 9.41 26.32 6.96
CA ARG A 31 8.00 26.69 7.10
C ARG A 31 7.32 26.62 5.74
N ILE A 32 6.23 25.88 5.66
CA ILE A 32 5.37 25.83 4.48
C ILE A 32 4.35 26.97 4.59
N GLU A 33 4.39 27.91 3.66
CA GLU A 33 3.49 29.07 3.64
C GLU A 33 2.12 28.70 3.08
N ASP A 34 2.11 27.97 1.95
CA ASP A 34 0.89 27.51 1.29
C ASP A 34 0.82 25.98 1.24
N GLU A 35 0.02 25.40 2.14
CA GLU A 35 -0.26 23.96 2.21
C GLU A 35 -0.89 23.44 0.91
N LYS A 36 -1.82 24.19 0.31
CA LYS A 36 -2.56 23.73 -0.87
C LYS A 36 -1.64 23.68 -2.09
N SER A 37 -0.88 24.74 -2.32
CA SER A 37 0.06 24.82 -3.44
C SER A 37 1.17 23.78 -3.33
N ILE A 38 1.77 23.60 -2.15
CA ILE A 38 2.85 22.61 -1.98
C ILE A 38 2.34 21.18 -2.19
N LEU A 39 1.14 20.85 -1.69
CA LEU A 39 0.55 19.52 -1.86
C LEU A 39 0.20 19.25 -3.32
N LYS A 40 -0.25 20.26 -4.07
CA LYS A 40 -0.47 20.14 -5.51
C LYS A 40 0.83 19.80 -6.24
N ARG A 41 1.88 20.60 -6.03
CA ARG A 41 3.21 20.38 -6.63
C ARG A 41 3.81 19.02 -6.25
N PHE A 42 3.66 18.60 -5.00
CA PHE A 42 4.11 17.29 -4.55
C PHE A 42 3.32 16.14 -5.20
N GLY A 43 2.01 16.32 -5.37
CA GLY A 43 1.17 15.39 -6.12
C GLY A 43 1.63 15.23 -7.56
N ASP A 44 1.95 16.33 -8.22
CA ASP A 44 2.46 16.34 -9.60
C ASP A 44 3.85 15.69 -9.69
N PHE A 45 4.75 15.97 -8.76
CA PHE A 45 6.04 15.29 -8.65
C PHE A 45 5.89 13.77 -8.54
N MET A 46 4.97 13.28 -7.68
CA MET A 46 4.75 11.84 -7.55
C MET A 46 4.16 11.20 -8.82
N ARG A 47 3.37 11.94 -9.60
CA ARG A 47 2.78 11.46 -10.86
C ARG A 47 3.76 11.50 -12.03
N VAL A 48 4.52 12.58 -12.15
CA VAL A 48 5.39 12.84 -13.31
C VAL A 48 6.76 12.21 -13.08
N ASN A 49 7.44 12.58 -11.99
CA ASN A 49 8.81 12.16 -11.74
C ASN A 49 8.87 10.71 -11.23
N MET A 50 8.00 10.35 -10.28
CA MET A 50 8.01 9.01 -9.69
C MET A 50 7.08 8.01 -10.40
N GLN A 51 6.17 8.48 -11.25
CA GLN A 51 5.18 7.66 -11.97
C GLN A 51 4.40 6.69 -11.07
N LEU A 52 3.98 7.18 -9.89
CA LEU A 52 3.24 6.39 -8.92
C LEU A 52 1.77 6.22 -9.34
N ARG A 53 1.15 5.11 -8.87
CA ARG A 53 -0.28 4.88 -9.07
C ARG A 53 -1.13 5.97 -8.39
N PRO A 54 -2.28 6.36 -8.96
CA PRO A 54 -3.15 7.40 -8.41
C PRO A 54 -3.53 7.18 -6.93
N THR A 55 -3.84 5.94 -6.54
CA THR A 55 -4.16 5.58 -5.15
C THR A 55 -2.99 5.79 -4.20
N THR A 56 -1.76 5.48 -4.64
CA THR A 56 -0.55 5.74 -3.85
C THR A 56 -0.31 7.24 -3.69
N VAL A 57 -0.51 8.02 -4.75
CA VAL A 57 -0.42 9.49 -4.71
C VAL A 57 -1.42 10.04 -3.70
N GLN A 58 -2.68 9.62 -3.77
CA GLN A 58 -3.72 10.07 -2.86
C GLN A 58 -3.39 9.78 -1.39
N HIS A 59 -3.06 8.53 -1.05
CA HIS A 59 -2.74 8.16 0.32
C HIS A 59 -1.50 8.89 0.85
N THR A 60 -0.46 9.04 0.03
CA THR A 60 0.74 9.81 0.42
C THR A 60 0.39 11.29 0.64
N LEU A 61 -0.47 11.90 -0.19
CA LEU A 61 -0.94 13.28 0.04
C LEU A 61 -1.73 13.42 1.33
N GLU A 62 -2.59 12.46 1.67
CA GLU A 62 -3.35 12.45 2.92
C GLU A 62 -2.43 12.37 4.14
N ASP A 63 -1.40 11.52 4.10
CA ASP A 63 -0.40 11.42 5.15
C ASP A 63 0.37 12.73 5.33
N ILE A 64 0.83 13.36 4.25
CA ILE A 64 1.57 14.62 4.32
C ILE A 64 0.69 15.77 4.77
N ARG A 65 -0.56 15.85 4.29
CA ARG A 65 -1.53 16.83 4.79
C ARG A 65 -1.72 16.69 6.29
N ARG A 66 -1.86 15.45 6.80
CA ARG A 66 -2.00 15.19 8.24
C ARG A 66 -0.75 15.61 9.01
N PHE A 67 0.44 15.33 8.47
CA PHE A 67 1.71 15.78 9.04
C PHE A 67 1.79 17.30 9.14
N LEU A 68 1.59 18.02 8.02
CA LEU A 68 1.68 19.48 7.96
C LEU A 68 0.71 20.15 8.94
N ARG A 69 -0.54 19.68 9.01
CA ARG A 69 -1.51 20.19 10.00
C ARG A 69 -1.05 20.01 11.44
N ARG A 70 -0.54 18.83 11.79
CA ARG A 70 -0.05 18.54 13.16
C ARG A 70 1.24 19.26 13.49
N SER A 71 2.08 19.55 12.48
CA SER A 71 3.32 20.29 12.65
C SER A 71 3.17 21.81 12.51
N ARG A 72 1.94 22.30 12.29
CA ARG A 72 1.66 23.72 11.98
C ARG A 72 2.51 24.22 10.83
N ASN A 73 2.60 23.41 9.78
CA ASN A 73 3.37 23.66 8.56
C ASN A 73 4.89 23.76 8.76
N ILE A 74 5.41 23.25 9.88
CA ILE A 74 6.84 23.22 10.15
C ILE A 74 7.42 21.85 9.80
N VAL A 75 8.45 21.83 8.96
CA VAL A 75 9.23 20.64 8.62
C VAL A 75 10.61 20.79 9.24
N SER A 76 10.87 20.03 10.30
CA SER A 76 12.17 19.93 10.97
C SER A 76 12.30 18.56 11.61
N TYR A 77 13.50 18.21 12.09
CA TYR A 77 13.70 16.96 12.82
C TYR A 77 12.72 16.83 13.99
N GLY A 78 12.62 17.90 14.81
CA GLY A 78 11.73 17.93 15.97
C GLY A 78 10.25 17.81 15.62
N SER A 79 9.80 18.36 14.48
CA SER A 79 8.40 18.22 14.06
C SER A 79 8.07 16.80 13.60
N VAL A 80 9.01 16.14 12.92
CA VAL A 80 8.90 14.72 12.54
C VAL A 80 8.86 13.82 13.77
N VAL A 81 9.76 14.02 14.75
CA VAL A 81 9.75 13.26 16.03
C VAL A 81 8.40 13.40 16.71
N ARG A 82 7.90 14.63 16.87
CA ARG A 82 6.62 14.89 17.54
C ARG A 82 5.45 14.22 16.83
N TYR A 83 5.44 14.25 15.50
CA TYR A 83 4.42 13.60 14.70
C TYR A 83 4.45 12.08 14.83
N LEU A 84 5.63 11.47 14.70
CA LEU A 84 5.81 10.02 14.73
C LEU A 84 5.59 9.42 16.13
N LYS A 85 5.81 10.17 17.22
CA LYS A 85 5.44 9.76 18.58
C LYS A 85 3.97 9.32 18.68
N GLY A 86 3.06 9.96 17.93
CA GLY A 86 1.64 9.57 17.87
C GLY A 86 1.36 8.24 17.17
N TYR A 87 2.37 7.60 16.60
CA TYR A 87 2.27 6.33 15.87
C TYR A 87 3.05 5.18 16.52
N LEU A 88 3.77 5.43 17.63
CA LEU A 88 4.57 4.39 18.31
C LEU A 88 3.70 3.24 18.84
N ASN A 89 2.49 3.55 19.30
CA ASN A 89 1.53 2.55 19.79
C ASN A 89 0.61 1.99 18.68
N LYS A 90 0.95 2.22 17.41
CA LYS A 90 0.20 1.68 16.25
C LYS A 90 0.93 0.49 15.67
N ALA A 91 0.23 -0.31 14.86
CA ALA A 91 0.83 -1.42 14.15
C ALA A 91 2.10 -0.98 13.38
N PRO A 92 3.18 -1.78 13.36
CA PRO A 92 4.44 -1.39 12.71
C PRO A 92 4.27 -0.97 11.26
N LYS A 93 3.38 -1.65 10.52
CA LYS A 93 3.04 -1.29 9.13
C LYS A 93 2.47 0.13 9.00
N THR A 94 1.65 0.56 9.95
CA THR A 94 1.07 1.91 9.98
C THR A 94 2.15 2.96 10.26
N TYR A 95 3.04 2.70 11.21
CA TYR A 95 4.20 3.57 11.49
C TYR A 95 5.12 3.67 10.27
N ASN A 96 5.43 2.53 9.64
CA ASN A 96 6.28 2.44 8.45
C ASN A 96 5.69 3.17 7.24
N GLN A 97 4.37 3.15 7.10
CA GLN A 97 3.68 3.92 6.07
C GLN A 97 3.90 5.42 6.27
N GLN A 98 3.82 5.93 7.51
CA GLN A 98 4.11 7.34 7.79
C GLN A 98 5.54 7.71 7.42
N ILE A 99 6.53 6.91 7.82
CA ILE A 99 7.93 7.15 7.45
C ILE A 99 8.10 7.14 5.93
N THR A 100 7.46 6.21 5.22
CA THR A 100 7.58 6.11 3.76
C THR A 100 7.01 7.35 3.08
N SER A 101 5.83 7.82 3.50
CA SER A 101 5.23 9.06 3.01
C SER A 101 6.13 10.27 3.32
N LEU A 102 6.62 10.39 4.56
CA LEU A 102 7.51 11.48 4.97
C LEU A 102 8.84 11.50 4.22
N ARG A 103 9.45 10.34 3.95
CA ARG A 103 10.68 10.27 3.14
C ARG A 103 10.45 10.78 1.73
N ARG A 104 9.33 10.41 1.09
CA ARG A 104 8.99 10.94 -0.25
C ARG A 104 8.86 12.45 -0.26
N PHE A 105 8.20 13.00 0.75
CA PHE A 105 8.02 14.45 0.83
C PHE A 105 9.31 15.18 1.19
N ILE A 106 9.98 14.77 2.27
CA ILE A 106 11.10 15.52 2.86
C ILE A 106 12.41 15.24 2.08
N ARG A 107 12.72 13.98 1.80
CA ARG A 107 13.96 13.62 1.09
C ARG A 107 13.81 13.80 -0.41
N ASP A 108 12.79 13.19 -1.02
CA ASP A 108 12.72 13.10 -2.48
C ASP A 108 12.18 14.38 -3.14
N PHE A 109 11.19 15.04 -2.52
CA PHE A 109 10.58 16.26 -3.06
C PHE A 109 11.21 17.56 -2.56
N LEU A 110 11.45 17.71 -1.25
CA LEU A 110 12.08 18.92 -0.70
C LEU A 110 13.62 18.90 -0.76
N GLY A 111 14.24 17.74 -1.04
CA GLY A 111 15.69 17.62 -1.07
C GLY A 111 16.34 17.83 0.31
N ARG A 112 15.68 17.39 1.39
CA ARG A 112 16.12 17.56 2.78
C ARG A 112 16.29 16.24 3.51
N GLY A 113 17.03 15.32 2.90
CA GLY A 113 17.23 13.97 3.42
C GLY A 113 17.82 13.92 4.84
N GLU A 114 18.62 14.91 5.21
CA GLU A 114 19.24 15.09 6.52
C GLU A 114 18.21 15.13 7.67
N ILE A 115 17.00 15.68 7.43
CA ILE A 115 15.91 15.75 8.42
C ILE A 115 15.36 14.35 8.73
N ILE A 116 15.27 13.46 7.74
CA ILE A 116 14.52 12.18 7.85
C ILE A 116 15.43 10.94 7.86
N SER A 117 16.73 11.10 7.59
CA SER A 117 17.69 10.01 7.37
C SER A 117 17.85 9.04 8.55
N SER A 118 17.76 9.53 9.80
CA SER A 118 17.93 8.70 11.00
C SER A 118 16.69 7.88 11.37
N PHE A 119 15.50 8.22 10.88
CA PHE A 119 14.27 7.50 11.22
C PHE A 119 14.24 6.14 10.54
N LYS A 120 14.20 5.08 11.33
CA LYS A 120 14.15 3.69 10.86
C LYS A 120 12.71 3.16 10.84
N LEU A 121 12.45 2.26 9.90
CA LEU A 121 11.21 1.51 9.87
C LEU A 121 11.19 0.55 11.06
N ALA A 122 10.04 0.43 11.72
CA ALA A 122 9.81 -0.58 12.75
C ALA A 122 9.82 -1.97 12.11
N PRO A 123 10.31 -3.00 12.83
CA PRO A 123 10.21 -4.38 12.35
C PRO A 123 8.73 -4.74 12.17
N VAL A 124 8.41 -5.38 11.06
CA VAL A 124 7.08 -5.94 10.82
C VAL A 124 7.24 -7.42 11.12
N ASP A 125 6.57 -7.89 12.18
CA ASP A 125 6.53 -9.33 12.49
C ASP A 125 6.13 -10.11 11.23
N GLU A 126 6.67 -11.32 11.11
CA GLU A 126 6.32 -12.22 10.03
C GLU A 126 4.79 -12.36 9.92
N PRO A 127 4.25 -12.56 8.71
CA PRO A 127 2.82 -12.78 8.58
C PRO A 127 2.43 -13.89 9.55
N LYS A 128 1.46 -13.62 10.44
CA LYS A 128 0.86 -14.67 11.26
C LYS A 128 0.59 -15.86 10.35
N GLU A 129 1.07 -17.05 10.74
CA GLU A 129 0.82 -18.28 10.00
C GLU A 129 -0.65 -18.28 9.59
N CYS A 130 -0.89 -18.18 8.28
CA CYS A 130 -2.24 -18.25 7.77
C CYS A 130 -2.66 -19.69 8.02
N THR A 131 -3.62 -19.92 8.91
CA THR A 131 -4.20 -21.25 9.04
C THR A 131 -4.81 -21.59 7.68
N ASP A 132 -4.23 -22.56 6.99
CA ASP A 132 -4.73 -22.98 5.69
C ASP A 132 -6.18 -23.46 5.85
N LEU A 133 -7.05 -22.99 4.94
CA LEU A 133 -8.45 -23.39 4.95
C LEU A 133 -8.56 -24.87 4.57
N THR A 134 -9.22 -25.65 5.43
CA THR A 134 -9.54 -27.05 5.12
C THR A 134 -10.60 -27.14 4.02
N ARG A 135 -10.59 -28.25 3.26
CA ARG A 135 -11.63 -28.53 2.26
C ARG A 135 -13.05 -28.48 2.84
N ALA A 136 -13.23 -28.94 4.08
CA ALA A 136 -14.51 -28.90 4.78
C ALA A 136 -14.99 -27.46 5.04
N GLN A 137 -14.09 -26.56 5.44
CA GLN A 137 -14.41 -25.14 5.63
C GLN A 137 -14.75 -24.47 4.30
N VAL A 138 -14.00 -24.75 3.24
CA VAL A 138 -14.30 -24.21 1.90
C VAL A 138 -15.67 -24.67 1.42
N LYS A 139 -16.00 -25.95 1.61
CA LYS A 139 -17.31 -26.53 1.28
C LYS A 139 -18.44 -25.89 2.09
N LYS A 140 -18.25 -25.73 3.41
CA LYS A 140 -19.23 -25.06 4.28
C LYS A 140 -19.47 -23.61 3.86
N GLY A 141 -18.42 -22.86 3.53
CA GLY A 141 -18.51 -21.49 3.06
C GLY A 141 -19.26 -21.37 1.74
N PHE A 142 -19.09 -22.33 0.83
CA PHE A 142 -19.81 -22.38 -0.44
C PHE A 142 -21.32 -22.58 -0.24
N TYR A 143 -21.74 -23.57 0.55
CA TYR A 143 -23.18 -23.83 0.76
C TYR A 143 -23.88 -22.76 1.60
N ALA A 144 -23.13 -21.91 2.32
CA ALA A 144 -23.70 -20.77 3.04
C ALA A 144 -24.10 -19.59 2.12
N GLN A 145 -23.64 -19.58 0.86
CA GLN A 145 -23.99 -18.52 -0.09
C GLN A 145 -25.47 -18.65 -0.52
N GLN A 146 -26.18 -17.52 -0.55
CA GLN A 146 -27.62 -17.50 -0.75
C GLN A 146 -28.01 -17.51 -2.24
N ASP A 147 -27.31 -16.72 -3.05
CA ASP A 147 -27.64 -16.50 -4.46
C ASP A 147 -26.56 -17.03 -5.42
N ASN A 148 -26.92 -17.09 -6.71
CA ASN A 148 -26.05 -17.63 -7.75
C ASN A 148 -24.82 -16.76 -8.03
N LEU A 149 -24.92 -15.43 -7.90
CA LEU A 149 -23.77 -14.52 -8.02
C LEU A 149 -22.75 -14.83 -6.92
N SER A 150 -23.20 -14.92 -5.67
CA SER A 150 -22.35 -15.23 -4.51
C SER A 150 -21.69 -16.62 -4.63
N LYS A 151 -22.43 -17.63 -5.11
CA LYS A 151 -21.87 -18.96 -5.38
C LYS A 151 -20.84 -18.95 -6.50
N ALA A 152 -21.14 -18.27 -7.61
CA ALA A 152 -20.24 -18.15 -8.75
C ALA A 152 -18.94 -17.44 -8.36
N ILE A 153 -19.02 -16.27 -7.72
CA ILE A 153 -17.83 -15.51 -7.32
C ILE A 153 -16.99 -16.26 -6.28
N TYR A 154 -17.63 -17.00 -5.36
CA TYR A 154 -16.94 -17.80 -4.35
C TYR A 154 -16.08 -18.90 -4.98
N LEU A 155 -16.67 -19.75 -5.81
CA LEU A 155 -15.94 -20.84 -6.49
C LEU A 155 -14.91 -20.30 -7.48
N PHE A 156 -15.27 -19.26 -8.22
CA PHE A 156 -14.35 -18.63 -9.18
C PHE A 156 -13.11 -18.07 -8.46
N THR A 157 -13.29 -17.42 -7.31
CA THR A 157 -12.18 -16.94 -6.48
C THR A 157 -11.32 -18.09 -5.96
N ALA A 158 -11.96 -19.14 -5.43
CA ALA A 158 -11.26 -20.28 -4.84
C ALA A 158 -10.44 -21.08 -5.87
N THR A 159 -10.90 -21.15 -7.12
CA THR A 159 -10.29 -22.01 -8.16
C THR A 159 -9.31 -21.27 -9.05
N THR A 160 -9.56 -19.99 -9.38
CA THR A 160 -8.66 -19.20 -10.23
C THR A 160 -7.45 -18.64 -9.49
N GLY A 161 -7.56 -18.49 -8.16
CA GLY A 161 -6.52 -17.86 -7.34
C GLY A 161 -6.32 -16.36 -7.62
N LEU A 162 -7.24 -15.73 -8.37
CA LEU A 162 -7.16 -14.32 -8.69
C LEU A 162 -7.42 -13.45 -7.45
N ARG A 163 -6.74 -12.30 -7.39
CA ARG A 163 -7.00 -11.32 -6.35
C ARG A 163 -8.39 -10.72 -6.55
N LYS A 164 -9.03 -10.32 -5.45
CA LYS A 164 -10.33 -9.62 -5.47
C LYS A 164 -10.40 -8.50 -6.52
N SER A 165 -9.38 -7.64 -6.60
CA SER A 165 -9.36 -6.54 -7.58
C SER A 165 -9.19 -7.01 -9.03
N GLU A 166 -8.59 -8.17 -9.26
CA GLU A 166 -8.48 -8.75 -10.61
C GLU A 166 -9.85 -9.28 -11.03
N ILE A 167 -10.53 -10.02 -10.14
CA ILE A 167 -11.87 -10.57 -10.39
C ILE A 167 -12.90 -9.48 -10.68
N LEU A 168 -12.93 -8.43 -9.86
CA LEU A 168 -13.91 -7.34 -10.02
C LEU A 168 -13.70 -6.48 -11.27
N ASN A 169 -12.54 -6.58 -11.93
CA ASN A 169 -12.23 -5.86 -13.16
C ASN A 169 -12.26 -6.78 -14.41
N LEU A 170 -12.59 -8.06 -14.26
CA LEU A 170 -12.71 -8.98 -15.39
C LEU A 170 -13.91 -8.61 -16.25
N LEU A 171 -13.74 -8.73 -17.56
CA LEU A 171 -14.82 -8.68 -18.53
C LEU A 171 -15.25 -10.10 -18.92
N LYS A 172 -16.47 -10.24 -19.44
CA LYS A 172 -16.98 -11.50 -19.99
C LYS A 172 -16.07 -12.07 -21.08
N GLU A 173 -15.48 -11.19 -21.90
CA GLU A 173 -14.54 -11.55 -22.97
C GLU A 173 -13.17 -12.03 -22.47
N ASP A 174 -12.83 -11.80 -21.20
CA ASP A 174 -11.56 -12.27 -20.62
C ASP A 174 -11.63 -13.76 -20.20
N VAL A 175 -12.80 -14.39 -20.33
CA VAL A 175 -13.07 -15.79 -19.92
C VAL A 175 -13.29 -16.67 -21.15
N ASP A 176 -12.48 -17.72 -21.25
CA ASP A 176 -12.66 -18.82 -22.19
C ASP A 176 -13.38 -19.97 -21.49
N PHE A 177 -14.69 -20.07 -21.70
CA PHE A 177 -15.54 -21.11 -21.12
C PHE A 177 -15.26 -22.51 -21.67
N LYS A 178 -14.67 -22.62 -22.87
CA LYS A 178 -14.33 -23.91 -23.48
C LYS A 178 -13.12 -24.51 -22.78
N ASN A 179 -12.08 -23.70 -22.59
CA ASN A 179 -10.84 -24.12 -21.95
C ASN A 179 -10.84 -23.92 -20.42
N ARG A 180 -11.92 -23.36 -19.85
CA ARG A 180 -12.03 -22.92 -18.45
C ARG A 180 -10.84 -22.07 -18.02
N ALA A 181 -10.47 -21.14 -18.89
CA ALA A 181 -9.33 -20.27 -18.72
C ALA A 181 -9.79 -18.83 -18.55
N VAL A 182 -9.04 -18.04 -17.79
CA VAL A 182 -9.27 -16.62 -17.62
C VAL A 182 -7.96 -15.85 -17.73
N LYS A 183 -8.00 -14.74 -18.46
CA LYS A 183 -6.85 -13.86 -18.68
C LYS A 183 -7.11 -12.49 -18.08
N PRO A 184 -6.75 -12.26 -16.80
CA PRO A 184 -6.97 -10.97 -16.15
C PRO A 184 -6.17 -9.86 -16.82
N ARG A 185 -6.75 -8.66 -16.90
CA ARG A 185 -6.09 -7.45 -17.43
C ARG A 185 -5.19 -6.78 -16.40
N HIS A 186 -4.43 -7.55 -15.64
CA HIS A 186 -3.55 -6.99 -14.61
C HIS A 186 -2.16 -6.70 -15.17
N PHE A 187 -1.90 -5.40 -15.42
CA PHE A 187 -0.61 -4.91 -15.84
C PHE A 187 0.01 -4.04 -14.74
N THR A 188 1.22 -4.42 -14.32
CA THR A 188 2.09 -3.57 -13.51
C THR A 188 3.41 -3.37 -14.24
N ARG A 189 4.16 -2.33 -13.85
CA ARG A 189 5.49 -2.02 -14.42
C ARG A 189 6.46 -3.21 -14.42
N LYS A 190 6.29 -4.17 -13.52
CA LYS A 190 7.20 -5.32 -13.33
C LYS A 190 6.56 -6.69 -13.59
N LYS A 191 5.24 -6.78 -13.62
CA LYS A 191 4.51 -8.06 -13.73
C LYS A 191 3.37 -7.92 -14.73
N ARG A 192 3.30 -8.88 -15.63
CA ARG A 192 2.17 -9.10 -16.52
C ARG A 192 1.31 -10.23 -15.94
N ALA A 193 -0.01 -10.11 -16.08
CA ALA A 193 -0.93 -11.19 -15.78
C ALA A 193 -0.67 -12.41 -16.69
N GLY A 194 -0.64 -13.58 -16.07
CA GLY A 194 -0.70 -14.87 -16.78
C GLY A 194 -2.15 -15.30 -16.98
N VAL A 195 -2.33 -16.42 -17.69
CA VAL A 195 -3.60 -17.14 -17.76
C VAL A 195 -3.74 -18.04 -16.54
N THR A 196 -4.92 -18.10 -15.95
CA THR A 196 -5.26 -19.09 -14.90
C THR A 196 -6.50 -19.87 -15.30
N PHE A 197 -6.77 -20.96 -14.59
CA PHE A 197 -7.83 -21.90 -14.91
C PHE A 197 -8.84 -22.01 -13.75
N PHE A 198 -10.05 -22.45 -14.06
CA PHE A 198 -11.07 -22.79 -13.08
C PHE A 198 -11.64 -24.19 -13.36
N ASN A 199 -12.32 -24.78 -12.38
CA ASN A 199 -12.87 -26.13 -12.51
C ASN A 199 -14.26 -26.14 -13.18
N GLU A 200 -14.79 -27.32 -13.48
CA GLU A 200 -16.13 -27.45 -14.09
C GLU A 200 -17.23 -26.91 -13.18
N GLU A 201 -17.15 -27.15 -11.88
CA GLU A 201 -18.14 -26.64 -10.92
C GLU A 201 -18.23 -25.11 -10.94
N ALA A 202 -17.08 -24.40 -10.98
CA ALA A 202 -17.06 -22.95 -11.11
C ALA A 202 -17.68 -22.49 -12.44
N LYS A 203 -17.46 -23.23 -13.54
CA LYS A 203 -18.09 -22.94 -14.84
C LYS A 203 -19.61 -23.06 -14.76
N GLU A 204 -20.14 -24.10 -14.13
CA GLU A 204 -21.59 -24.31 -13.99
C GLU A 204 -22.25 -23.16 -13.23
N TRP A 205 -21.69 -22.77 -12.08
CA TRP A 205 -22.24 -21.65 -11.30
C TRP A 205 -22.08 -20.31 -12.01
N LEU A 206 -20.96 -20.10 -12.71
CA LEU A 206 -20.76 -18.90 -13.52
C LEU A 206 -21.79 -18.80 -14.64
N MET A 207 -22.08 -19.90 -15.34
CA MET A 207 -23.11 -19.94 -16.39
C MET A 207 -24.51 -19.70 -15.83
N LYS A 208 -24.86 -20.30 -14.68
CA LYS A 208 -26.14 -20.05 -14.00
C LYS A 208 -26.30 -18.56 -13.69
N TYR A 209 -25.30 -17.97 -13.04
CA TYR A 209 -25.29 -16.53 -12.76
C TYR A 209 -25.43 -15.68 -14.03
N LEU A 210 -24.65 -15.97 -15.08
CA LEU A 210 -24.70 -15.21 -16.33
C LEU A 210 -26.04 -15.35 -17.07
N SER A 211 -26.72 -16.49 -16.95
CA SER A 211 -28.04 -16.72 -17.55
C SER A 211 -29.16 -15.91 -16.88
N GLU A 212 -28.98 -15.55 -15.61
CA GLU A 212 -29.96 -14.74 -14.85
C GLU A 212 -29.77 -13.23 -15.07
N ARG A 213 -28.64 -12.82 -15.67
CA ARG A 213 -28.35 -11.43 -15.94
C ARG A 213 -29.23 -10.90 -17.08
N LYS A 214 -29.82 -9.72 -16.83
CA LYS A 214 -30.69 -8.99 -17.78
C LYS A 214 -30.05 -7.71 -18.32
N ASP A 215 -28.80 -7.47 -17.96
CA ASP A 215 -28.07 -6.25 -18.29
C ASP A 215 -27.07 -6.46 -19.43
N SER A 216 -26.60 -5.35 -20.02
CA SER A 216 -25.58 -5.33 -21.07
C SER A 216 -24.17 -5.02 -20.57
N ASP A 217 -23.93 -4.98 -19.25
CA ASP A 217 -22.63 -4.60 -18.68
C ASP A 217 -21.55 -5.62 -19.08
N PRO A 218 -20.40 -5.18 -19.63
CA PRO A 218 -19.36 -6.09 -20.10
C PRO A 218 -18.61 -6.81 -18.98
N ARG A 219 -18.68 -6.32 -17.73
CA ARG A 219 -17.99 -6.94 -16.58
C ARG A 219 -18.52 -8.34 -16.34
N LEU A 220 -17.63 -9.24 -15.92
CA LEU A 220 -17.98 -10.62 -15.60
C LEU A 220 -18.92 -10.64 -14.40
N PHE A 221 -18.53 -9.98 -13.30
CA PHE A 221 -19.33 -9.82 -12.09
C PHE A 221 -19.77 -8.38 -11.93
N ILE A 222 -21.06 -8.17 -11.70
CA ILE A 222 -21.65 -6.87 -11.39
C ILE A 222 -22.24 -6.89 -9.99
N ASN A 223 -22.17 -5.74 -9.33
CA ASN A 223 -22.79 -5.56 -8.03
C ASN A 223 -24.21 -5.03 -8.28
N PHE A 224 -25.21 -5.88 -8.11
CA PHE A 224 -26.59 -5.42 -7.96
C PHE A 224 -26.72 -4.92 -6.53
N ARG A 225 -26.67 -3.60 -6.35
CA ARG A 225 -27.19 -2.94 -5.15
C ARG A 225 -28.45 -2.22 -5.52
#